data_AF-A0A6L9VWU9-F1
#
_entry.id   AF-A0A6L9VWU9-F1
#
_cell.length_a   1.000
_cell.length_b   1.000
_cell.length_c   1.000
_cell.angle_alpha   90.00
_cell.angle_beta   90.00
_cell.angle_gamma   90.00
#
_symmetry.space_group_name_H-M   'P 1'
#
loop_
_entity.id
_entity.type
_entity.pdbx_description
1 polymer ?
#
loop_
_entity_poly.entity_id
_entity_poly.type
_entity_poly.pdbx_seq_one_letter_code
_entity_poly.pdbx_strand_id
1 'polypeptide(L)'
;MTEPSVSTVGAELAQAVEDLATARADYGRLEAALRSRLDIGIAMGILMERHRLPQEQAFDVLRSASQRQNVKLSEIAARMVSTGSLEA
;
A
#
# COMPACT_ATOMS: atom_id res chain seq x y z
N MET A 1 -5.76 -37.16 33.68
CA MET A 1 -5.56 -35.69 33.67
C MET A 1 -4.09 -35.49 33.30
N THR A 2 -3.79 -35.46 32.00
CA THR A 2 -2.42 -35.36 31.48
C THR A 2 -1.95 -33.91 31.66
N GLU A 3 -0.93 -33.70 32.48
CA GLU A 3 -0.25 -32.40 32.52
C GLU A 3 0.29 -32.08 31.13
N PRO A 4 0.17 -30.83 30.66
CA PRO A 4 0.83 -30.42 29.44
C PRO A 4 2.34 -30.59 29.63
N SER A 5 2.94 -31.49 28.85
CA SER A 5 4.40 -31.66 28.80
C SER A 5 5.04 -30.34 28.35
N VAL A 6 6.21 -30.01 28.90
CA VAL A 6 6.99 -28.81 28.56
C VAL A 6 7.18 -28.66 27.03
N SER A 7 7.25 -29.78 26.31
CA SER A 7 7.31 -29.80 24.83
C SER A 7 6.06 -29.25 24.15
N THR A 8 4.88 -29.49 24.73
CA THR A 8 3.59 -29.03 24.19
C THR A 8 3.43 -27.53 24.37
N VAL A 9 3.75 -27.01 25.56
CA VAL A 9 3.74 -25.55 25.82
C VAL A 9 4.74 -24.83 24.91
N GLY A 10 5.91 -25.43 24.67
CA GLY A 10 6.89 -24.88 23.73
C GLY A 10 6.38 -24.84 22.28
N ALA A 11 5.66 -25.87 21.83
CA ALA A 11 5.09 -25.92 20.49
C ALA A 11 3.93 -24.91 20.32
N GLU A 12 3.06 -24.78 21.32
CA GLU A 12 1.96 -23.80 21.31
C GLU A 12 2.50 -22.36 21.27
N LEU A 13 3.55 -22.06 22.05
CA LEU A 13 4.20 -20.74 22.02
C LEU A 13 4.83 -20.46 20.65
N ALA A 14 5.51 -21.43 20.05
CA ALA A 14 6.10 -21.28 18.72
C ALA A 14 5.03 -20.99 17.65
N GLN A 15 3.91 -21.71 17.69
CA GLN A 15 2.79 -21.46 16.78
C GLN A 15 2.20 -20.05 16.98
N ALA A 16 1.98 -19.62 18.22
CA ALA A 16 1.45 -18.29 18.51
C ALA A 16 2.38 -17.16 18.02
N VAL A 17 3.70 -17.36 18.08
CA VAL A 17 4.69 -16.40 17.54
C VAL A 17 4.60 -16.33 16.01
N GLU A 18 4.49 -17.47 15.33
CA GLU A 18 4.34 -17.52 13.87
C GLU A 18 3.02 -16.86 13.41
N ASP A 19 1.92 -17.15 14.11
CA ASP A 19 0.61 -16.55 13.83
C ASP A 19 0.65 -15.02 14.00
N LEU A 20 1.31 -14.54 15.07
CA LEU A 20 1.50 -13.10 15.30
C LEU A 20 2.37 -12.46 14.21
N ALA A 21 3.45 -13.13 13.80
CA ALA A 21 4.32 -12.65 12.73
C ALA A 21 3.55 -12.53 11.40
N THR A 22 2.74 -13.54 11.08
CA THR A 22 1.86 -13.55 9.90
C THR A 22 0.84 -12.42 9.97
N ALA A 23 0.12 -12.29 11.08
CA ALA A 23 -0.88 -11.23 11.26
C ALA A 23 -0.27 -9.82 11.13
N ARG A 24 0.94 -9.63 11.66
CA ARG A 24 1.66 -8.36 11.52
C ARG A 24 2.05 -8.08 10.06
N ALA A 25 2.50 -9.09 9.34
CA ALA A 25 2.83 -8.96 7.92
C ALA A 25 1.59 -8.63 7.07
N ASP A 26 0.45 -9.28 7.36
CA ASP A 26 -0.84 -8.99 6.71
C ASP A 26 -1.32 -7.57 6.98
N TYR A 27 -1.25 -7.12 8.24
CA TYR A 27 -1.57 -5.76 8.62
C TYR A 27 -0.72 -4.75 7.83
N GLY A 28 0.60 -4.96 7.76
CA GLY A 28 1.50 -4.08 7.01
C GLY A 28 1.19 -4.05 5.50
N ARG A 29 0.82 -5.20 4.91
CA ARG A 29 0.38 -5.25 3.49
C ARG A 29 -0.90 -4.48 3.26
N LEU A 30 -1.88 -4.64 4.15
CA LEU A 30 -3.16 -3.94 4.05
C LEU A 30 -2.98 -2.43 4.21
N GLU A 31 -2.21 -2.01 5.21
CA GLU A 31 -1.90 -0.60 5.44
C GLU A 31 -1.24 0.03 4.22
N ALA A 32 -0.24 -0.64 3.63
CA ALA A 32 0.42 -0.18 2.42
C ALA A 32 -0.54 -0.07 1.22
N ALA A 33 -1.44 -1.05 1.05
CA ALA A 33 -2.44 -1.04 -0.01
C ALA A 33 -3.45 0.12 0.16
N LEU A 34 -3.92 0.35 1.39
CA LEU A 34 -4.83 1.45 1.71
C LEU A 34 -4.18 2.81 1.46
N ARG A 35 -2.93 2.99 1.92
CA ARG A 35 -2.16 4.20 1.69
C ARG A 35 -1.96 4.46 0.20
N SER A 36 -1.57 3.44 -0.56
CA SER A 36 -1.45 3.55 -2.02
C SER A 36 -2.77 3.99 -2.66
N ARG A 37 -3.90 3.41 -2.25
CA ARG A 37 -5.22 3.76 -2.81
C ARG A 37 -5.59 5.21 -2.50
N LEU A 38 -5.29 5.68 -1.28
CA LEU A 38 -5.50 7.06 -0.88
C LEU A 38 -4.65 8.02 -1.71
N ASP A 39 -3.34 7.77 -1.79
CA ASP A 39 -2.40 8.64 -2.52
C ASP A 39 -2.80 8.75 -4.00
N ILE A 40 -3.23 7.66 -4.62
CA ILE A 40 -3.74 7.65 -6.00
C ILE A 40 -4.98 8.54 -6.14
N GLY A 41 -5.96 8.40 -5.24
CA GLY A 41 -7.16 9.23 -5.25
C GLY A 41 -6.87 10.72 -5.07
N ILE A 42 -5.96 11.07 -4.16
CA ILE A 42 -5.54 12.46 -3.94
C ILE A 42 -4.82 13.01 -5.16
N ALA A 43 -3.85 12.27 -5.72
CA ALA A 43 -3.13 12.68 -6.91
C ALA A 43 -4.07 12.88 -8.12
N MET A 44 -5.04 11.99 -8.29
CA MET A 44 -6.11 12.17 -9.30
C MET A 44 -6.88 13.46 -9.05
N GLY A 45 -7.29 13.74 -7.80
CA GLY A 45 -7.98 14.98 -7.45
C GLY A 45 -7.16 16.23 -7.78
N ILE A 46 -5.86 16.23 -7.52
CA ILE A 46 -4.94 17.32 -7.89
C ILE A 46 -4.93 17.52 -9.41
N LEU A 47 -4.85 16.44 -10.20
CA LEU A 47 -4.84 16.52 -11.67
C LEU A 47 -6.19 16.98 -12.23
N MET A 48 -7.29 16.46 -11.68
CA MET A 48 -8.65 16.87 -12.05
C MET A 48 -8.85 18.36 -11.82
N GLU A 49 -8.39 18.88 -10.69
CA GLU A 49 -8.42 20.32 -10.41
C GLU A 49 -7.54 21.06 -11.42
N ARG A 50 -6.23 20.79 -11.47
CA ARG A 50 -5.29 21.61 -12.23
C ARG A 50 -5.49 21.59 -13.74
N HIS A 51 -5.88 20.44 -14.28
CA HIS A 51 -6.02 20.25 -15.72
C HIS A 51 -7.48 20.16 -16.18
N ARG A 52 -8.45 20.34 -15.27
CA ARG A 52 -9.89 20.23 -15.54
C ARG A 52 -10.25 18.90 -16.23
N LEU A 53 -9.60 17.83 -15.81
CA LEU A 53 -9.79 16.49 -16.36
C LEU A 53 -10.91 15.75 -15.61
N PRO A 54 -11.70 14.91 -16.30
CA PRO A 54 -12.53 13.94 -15.63
C PRO A 54 -11.67 12.88 -14.93
N GLN A 55 -12.27 12.18 -13.98
CA GLN A 55 -11.59 11.20 -13.12
C GLN A 55 -10.81 10.14 -13.91
N GLU A 56 -11.43 9.56 -14.96
CA GLU A 56 -10.80 8.51 -15.78
C GLU A 56 -9.52 9.01 -16.46
N GLN A 57 -9.57 10.22 -17.04
CA GLN A 57 -8.41 10.82 -17.70
C GLN A 57 -7.29 11.16 -16.71
N ALA A 58 -7.63 11.59 -15.49
CA ALA A 58 -6.63 11.81 -14.44
C ALA A 58 -5.91 10.51 -14.05
N PHE A 59 -6.62 9.38 -13.99
CA PHE A 59 -6.01 8.08 -13.78
C PHE A 59 -5.10 7.66 -14.94
N ASP A 60 -5.53 7.90 -16.19
CA ASP A 60 -4.72 7.61 -17.38
C ASP A 60 -3.43 8.43 -17.43
N VAL A 61 -3.45 9.66 -16.93
CA VAL A 61 -2.24 10.49 -16.79
C VAL A 61 -1.25 9.85 -15.81
N LEU A 62 -1.72 9.44 -14.61
CA LEU A 62 -0.87 8.74 -13.63
C LEU A 62 -0.32 7.43 -14.19
N ARG A 63 -1.17 6.65 -14.86
CA ARG A 63 -0.80 5.40 -15.52
C ARG A 63 0.26 5.62 -16.59
N SER A 64 0.10 6.66 -17.41
CA SER A 64 1.06 7.02 -18.46
C SER A 64 2.40 7.46 -17.87
N ALA A 65 2.39 8.27 -16.81
CA ALA A 65 3.61 8.67 -16.10
C ALA A 65 4.35 7.47 -15.49
N SER A 66 3.62 6.55 -14.85
CA SER A 66 4.15 5.29 -14.31
C SER A 66 4.84 4.44 -15.38
N GLN A 67 4.19 4.26 -16.54
CA GLN A 67 4.77 3.49 -17.65
C GLN A 67 6.01 4.17 -18.24
N ARG A 68 5.97 5.48 -18.48
CA ARG A 68 7.11 6.24 -19.04
C ARG A 68 8.33 6.21 -18.12
N GLN A 69 8.12 6.24 -16.81
CA GLN A 69 9.19 6.23 -15.82
C GLN A 69 9.60 4.82 -15.37
N ASN A 70 8.84 3.78 -15.76
CA ASN A 70 8.98 2.42 -15.25
C ASN A 70 8.98 2.35 -13.70
N VAL A 71 8.11 3.15 -13.07
CA VAL A 71 7.96 3.26 -11.62
C VAL A 71 6.54 2.86 -11.25
N LYS A 72 6.35 2.27 -10.07
CA LYS A 72 5.02 1.87 -9.58
C LYS A 72 4.09 3.08 -9.53
N LEU A 73 2.86 2.90 -10.00
CA LEU A 73 1.84 3.97 -10.02
C LEU A 73 1.61 4.57 -8.62
N SER A 74 1.64 3.74 -7.57
CA SER A 74 1.56 4.17 -6.17
C SER A 74 2.64 5.18 -5.79
N GLU A 75 3.85 5.00 -6.31
CA GLU A 75 4.99 5.88 -6.03
C GLU A 75 4.90 7.19 -6.82
N ILE A 76 4.46 7.14 -8.08
CA ILE A 76 4.13 8.35 -8.86
C ILE A 76 3.05 9.17 -8.14
N ALA A 77 2.00 8.52 -7.66
CA ALA A 77 0.93 9.18 -6.91
C ALA A 77 1.47 9.80 -5.61
N ALA A 78 2.24 9.06 -4.81
CA ALA A 78 2.85 9.58 -3.59
C ALA A 78 3.76 10.80 -3.85
N ARG A 79 4.54 10.78 -4.93
CA ARG A 79 5.38 11.93 -5.36
C ARG A 79 4.53 13.13 -5.76
N MET A 80 3.44 12.92 -6.50
CA MET A 80 2.50 13.99 -6.83
C MET A 80 1.83 14.57 -5.59
N VAL A 81 1.47 13.75 -4.61
CA VAL A 81 0.90 14.23 -3.35
C VAL A 81 1.92 15.06 -2.56
N SER A 82 3.20 14.64 -2.53
CA SER A 82 4.23 15.34 -1.74
C SER A 82 4.75 16.61 -2.41
N THR A 83 4.90 16.62 -3.73
CA THR A 83 5.53 17.72 -4.49
C THR A 83 4.52 18.58 -5.27
N GLY A 84 3.33 18.04 -5.51
CA GLY A 84 2.38 18.60 -6.46
C GLY A 84 2.76 18.39 -7.93
N SER A 85 3.83 17.66 -8.28
CA SER A 85 4.28 17.49 -9.67
C SER A 85 4.40 16.01 -10.07
N LEU A 86 4.27 15.74 -11.37
CA LEU A 86 4.57 14.42 -11.96
C LEU A 86 6.02 14.30 -12.44
N GLU A 87 6.72 15.41 -12.52
CA GLU A 87 8.14 15.46 -12.92
C GLU A 87 9.04 15.29 -11.71
N ALA A 88 10.17 14.61 -11.92
CA ALA A 88 11.22 14.43 -10.93
C ALA A 88 12.09 15.68 -10.82
#